data_AF-A0A9W7XL87-F1
#
_entry.id   AF-A0A9W7XL87-F1
#
_cell.length_a   1.000
_cell.length_b   1.000
_cell.length_c   1.000
_cell.angle_alpha   90.00
_cell.angle_beta   90.00
_cell.angle_gamma   90.00
#
_symmetry.space_group_name_H-M   'P 1'
#
loop_
_entity.id
_entity.type
_entity.pdbx_description
1 polymer ?
#
loop_
_entity_poly.entity_id
_entity_poly.type
_entity_poly.pdbx_seq_one_letter_code
_entity_poly.pdbx_strand_id
1 'polypeptide(L)'
;MYHLARLSLITLSCLALLATRAAADELDEVVGDIPAPATEAPTAARSTQFAPVELTFANYRTEVMLVALAVGLVANYFYGSQANAALSKAWERPIAEVLRQNFSLVGDGTRVLEWDSAADMLFYASGRRHCKFAQGHLMLKARQDALALLNDLAANNQERLEVEVALNDDEAKGFVFAAVPRKRSKALSRDRYDIATFAKAVSSDKVPQRMVLLSEHADVTSQLLDCGLSEKLAGDDALLEELIISDSPAEKPDSHDFKREKKLTAVIRLPQLSDANLQRFRETLAFVFYMVDFVCEGIALRPETVRKLGKARDDAFKEFARMAEHEKQEALAKTLAEKRRIELEEVGKMSPEQRRKWEEKDRKRQLKKEQGKRVRRVR
;
A
#
# COMPACT_ATOMS: atom_id res chain seq x y z
N MET A 1 8.17 7.39 37.83
CA MET A 1 8.77 7.56 36.49
C MET A 1 8.00 8.53 35.58
N TYR A 2 6.66 8.53 35.55
CA TYR A 2 5.86 9.45 34.71
C TYR A 2 6.06 10.95 34.97
N HIS A 3 6.33 11.38 36.22
CA HIS A 3 6.56 12.80 36.53
C HIS A 3 7.94 13.32 36.10
N LEU A 4 8.98 12.48 36.18
CA LEU A 4 10.33 12.81 35.71
C LEU A 4 10.39 12.89 34.18
N ALA A 5 9.69 11.99 33.48
CA ALA A 5 9.57 12.01 32.01
C ALA A 5 8.76 13.20 31.48
N ARG A 6 7.72 13.64 32.21
CA ARG A 6 6.97 14.87 31.89
C ARG A 6 7.79 16.14 32.08
N LEU A 7 8.63 16.19 33.12
CA LEU A 7 9.54 17.31 33.34
C LEU A 7 10.57 17.40 32.21
N SER A 8 11.14 16.27 31.77
CA SER A 8 12.09 16.24 30.66
C SER A 8 11.45 16.59 29.31
N LEU A 9 10.19 16.21 29.10
CA LEU A 9 9.42 16.56 27.89
C LEU A 9 9.14 18.06 27.79
N ILE A 10 8.73 18.69 28.90
CA ILE A 10 8.48 20.13 28.96
C ILE A 10 9.79 20.89 28.74
N THR A 11 10.91 20.42 29.30
CA THR A 11 12.21 21.07 29.09
C THR A 11 12.69 20.95 27.65
N LEU A 12 12.48 19.81 26.97
CA LEU A 12 12.88 19.62 25.58
C LEU A 12 11.98 20.40 24.60
N SER A 13 10.67 20.43 24.84
CA SER A 13 9.75 21.24 24.03
C SER A 13 10.00 22.73 24.21
N CYS A 14 10.31 23.17 25.44
CA CYS A 14 10.67 24.56 25.71
C CYS A 14 12.02 24.93 25.07
N LEU A 15 13.00 24.03 25.04
CA LEU A 15 14.28 24.27 24.37
C LEU A 15 14.11 24.41 22.86
N ALA A 16 13.27 23.57 22.25
CA ALA A 16 12.95 23.64 20.82
C ALA A 16 12.18 24.93 20.47
N LEU A 17 11.19 25.31 21.28
CA LEU A 17 10.43 26.55 21.11
C LEU A 17 11.30 27.81 21.30
N LEU A 18 12.24 27.79 22.25
CA LEU A 18 13.20 28.87 22.46
C LEU A 18 14.20 28.97 21.30
N ALA A 19 14.66 27.85 20.75
CA ALA A 19 15.52 27.83 19.58
C ALA A 19 14.80 28.38 18.33
N THR A 20 13.52 28.06 18.13
CA THR A 20 12.72 28.61 17.03
C THR A 20 12.41 30.10 17.20
N ARG A 21 12.22 30.57 18.45
CA ARG A 21 12.00 32.00 18.72
C ARG A 21 13.28 32.82 18.54
N ALA A 22 14.42 32.31 18.98
CA ALA A 22 15.71 32.96 18.75
C ALA A 22 16.05 33.07 17.26
N ALA A 23 15.75 32.03 16.48
CA ALA A 23 15.91 32.06 15.02
C ALA A 23 14.92 33.03 14.33
N ALA A 24 13.75 33.29 14.93
CA ALA A 24 12.76 34.25 14.40
C ALA A 24 13.15 35.71 14.70
N ASP A 25 13.67 36.00 15.90
CA ASP A 25 14.19 37.33 16.25
C ASP A 25 15.38 37.74 15.36
N GLU A 26 16.27 36.80 15.00
CA GLU A 26 17.38 37.07 14.07
C GLU A 26 16.93 37.35 12.64
N LEU A 27 15.75 36.88 12.22
CA LEU A 27 15.18 37.16 10.90
C LEU A 27 14.52 38.55 10.83
N ASP A 28 13.95 39.05 11.93
CA ASP A 28 13.37 40.40 11.99
C ASP A 28 14.44 41.51 12.04
N GLU A 29 15.62 41.25 12.61
CA GLU A 29 16.76 42.20 12.57
C GLU A 29 17.35 42.39 11.16
N VAL A 30 17.21 41.39 10.27
CA VAL A 30 17.75 41.45 8.90
C VAL A 30 16.80 42.16 7.93
N VAL A 31 15.52 42.32 8.27
CA VAL A 31 14.49 42.94 7.40
C VAL A 31 14.25 44.43 7.73
N GLY A 32 14.86 44.96 8.79
CA GLY A 32 14.75 46.37 9.20
C GLY A 32 15.56 47.36 8.34
N ASP A 33 14.82 48.27 7.68
CA ASP A 33 15.21 49.53 7.04
C ASP A 33 16.08 49.52 5.76
N ILE A 34 15.40 49.74 4.63
CA ILE A 34 16.00 50.26 3.39
C ILE A 34 15.76 51.78 3.35
N PRO A 35 16.79 52.65 3.46
CA PRO A 35 16.61 54.08 3.23
C PRO A 35 16.63 54.39 1.72
N ALA A 36 15.77 55.33 1.30
CA ALA A 36 15.64 55.82 -0.07
C ALA A 36 16.92 56.55 -0.58
N PRO A 37 17.16 56.61 -1.91
CA PRO A 37 18.42 57.11 -2.45
C PRO A 37 18.42 58.64 -2.57
N ALA A 38 19.49 59.28 -2.12
CA ALA A 38 19.81 60.67 -2.47
C ALA A 38 21.21 60.74 -3.09
N THR A 39 21.28 61.45 -4.21
CA THR A 39 22.39 61.60 -5.15
C THR A 39 23.46 62.58 -4.63
N GLU A 40 24.75 62.21 -4.72
CA GLU A 40 25.88 63.04 -5.21
C GLU A 40 27.21 62.26 -5.17
N ALA A 41 28.11 62.54 -6.13
CA ALA A 41 29.36 61.82 -6.46
C ALA A 41 30.61 62.70 -6.17
N PRO A 42 31.87 62.32 -6.49
CA PRO A 42 32.55 61.01 -6.54
C PRO A 42 33.85 60.98 -5.66
N THR A 43 34.53 59.83 -5.64
CA THR A 43 35.98 59.66 -5.34
C THR A 43 36.38 59.37 -3.89
N ALA A 44 36.51 58.07 -3.57
CA ALA A 44 37.72 57.49 -3.00
C ALA A 44 37.58 55.97 -3.07
N ALA A 45 38.61 55.27 -3.57
CA ALA A 45 38.65 53.82 -3.65
C ALA A 45 38.38 53.21 -2.27
N ARG A 46 37.16 52.70 -2.06
CA ARG A 46 36.80 51.98 -0.84
C ARG A 46 37.44 50.61 -0.95
N SER A 47 38.63 50.43 -0.39
CA SER A 47 39.21 49.12 -0.20
C SER A 47 38.19 48.28 0.58
N THR A 48 37.56 47.31 -0.07
CA THR A 48 36.80 46.25 0.59
C THR A 48 37.79 45.38 1.34
N GLN A 49 38.23 45.86 2.51
CA GLN A 49 38.88 45.02 3.49
C GLN A 49 37.83 44.00 3.90
N PHE A 50 37.97 42.76 3.44
CA PHE A 50 37.25 41.63 4.02
C PHE A 50 37.69 41.58 5.49
N ALA A 51 36.81 41.99 6.39
CA ALA A 51 37.04 41.82 7.82
C ALA A 51 37.33 40.33 8.08
N PRO A 52 38.38 39.99 8.84
CA PRO A 52 38.63 38.60 9.18
C PRO A 52 37.40 38.09 9.93
N VAL A 53 36.79 37.01 9.42
CA VAL A 53 35.65 36.36 10.09
C VAL A 53 36.14 35.91 11.46
N GLU A 54 35.70 36.61 12.52
CA GLU A 54 36.05 36.24 13.88
C GLU A 54 35.29 34.97 14.25
N LEU A 55 36.03 33.85 14.29
CA LEU A 55 35.50 32.55 14.63
C LEU A 55 35.27 32.42 16.14
N THR A 56 34.34 33.20 16.71
CA THR A 56 34.08 33.22 18.15
C THR A 56 33.01 32.20 18.53
N PHE A 57 33.25 31.34 19.53
CA PHE A 57 32.33 30.28 19.99
C PHE A 57 30.90 30.75 20.31
N ALA A 58 30.72 32.02 20.67
CA ALA A 58 29.40 32.63 20.92
C ALA A 58 28.54 32.67 19.65
N ASN A 59 29.15 32.94 18.48
CA ASN A 59 28.46 33.00 17.19
C ASN A 59 28.09 31.59 16.68
N TYR A 60 28.81 30.56 17.14
CA TYR A 60 28.61 29.17 16.74
C TYR A 60 27.68 28.38 17.66
N ARG A 61 27.01 29.02 18.62
CA ARG A 61 26.15 28.31 19.57
C ARG A 61 25.02 27.56 18.87
N THR A 62 24.41 28.16 17.84
CA THR A 62 23.37 27.54 17.02
C THR A 62 23.93 26.38 16.19
N GLU A 63 25.08 26.57 15.54
CA GLU A 63 25.77 25.53 14.78
C GLU A 63 26.18 24.34 15.65
N VAL A 64 26.74 24.58 16.84
CA VAL A 64 27.09 23.53 17.81
C VAL A 64 25.85 22.77 18.28
N MET A 65 24.72 23.45 18.50
CA MET A 65 23.45 22.79 18.82
C MET A 65 22.94 21.92 17.68
N LEU A 66 23.03 22.40 16.43
CA LEU A 66 22.64 21.63 15.24
C LEU A 66 23.53 20.40 15.04
N VAL A 67 24.85 20.55 15.22
CA VAL A 67 25.80 19.44 15.15
C VAL A 67 25.54 18.44 16.27
N ALA A 68 25.29 18.89 17.51
CA ALA A 68 24.95 18.01 18.63
C ALA A 68 23.64 17.24 18.37
N LEU A 69 22.63 17.91 17.81
CA LEU A 69 21.38 17.26 17.40
C LEU A 69 21.62 16.22 16.31
N ALA A 70 22.41 16.55 15.28
CA ALA A 70 22.75 15.63 14.20
C ALA A 70 23.50 14.39 14.72
N VAL A 71 24.48 14.58 15.60
CA VAL A 71 25.21 13.49 16.27
C VAL A 71 24.25 12.63 17.10
N GLY A 72 23.32 13.25 17.83
CA GLY A 72 22.30 12.55 18.60
C GLY A 72 21.39 11.68 17.72
N LEU A 73 20.95 12.18 16.56
CA LEU A 73 20.16 11.43 15.59
C LEU A 73 20.93 10.25 14.99
N VAL A 74 22.21 10.46 14.65
CA VAL A 74 23.09 9.39 14.15
C VAL A 74 23.29 8.31 15.20
N ALA A 75 23.54 8.68 16.46
CA ALA A 75 23.65 7.73 17.56
C ALA A 75 22.35 6.94 17.78
N ASN A 76 21.19 7.62 17.73
CA ASN A 76 19.88 6.98 17.80
C ASN A 76 19.67 5.98 16.66
N TYR A 77 20.09 6.34 15.44
CA TYR A 77 20.01 5.44 14.29
C TYR A 77 20.78 4.14 14.53
N PHE A 78 22.04 4.22 14.97
CA PHE A 78 22.86 3.02 15.22
C PHE A 78 22.30 2.18 16.37
N TYR A 79 21.87 2.79 17.47
CA TYR A 79 21.29 2.07 18.60
C TYR A 79 19.96 1.40 18.21
N GLY A 80 19.07 2.13 17.54
CA GLY A 80 17.78 1.64 17.09
C GLY A 80 17.89 0.51 16.07
N SER A 81 18.80 0.66 15.09
CA SER A 81 19.08 -0.36 14.09
C SER A 81 19.65 -1.63 14.72
N GLN A 82 20.58 -1.52 15.68
CA GLN A 82 21.10 -2.69 16.41
C GLN A 82 20.03 -3.38 17.25
N ALA A 83 19.15 -2.62 17.92
CA ALA A 83 18.05 -3.17 18.69
C ALA A 83 17.06 -3.96 17.80
N ASN A 84 16.71 -3.39 16.64
CA ASN A 84 15.87 -4.09 15.65
C ASN A 84 16.57 -5.34 15.10
N ALA A 85 17.89 -5.28 14.87
CA ALA A 85 18.68 -6.45 14.46
C ALA A 85 18.75 -7.57 15.51
N ALA A 86 18.68 -7.23 16.80
CA ALA A 86 18.58 -8.23 17.86
C ALA A 86 17.17 -8.85 17.92
N LEU A 87 16.12 -8.01 17.80
CA LEU A 87 14.72 -8.46 17.83
C LEU A 87 14.39 -9.36 16.64
N SER A 88 14.88 -9.02 15.44
CA SER A 88 14.62 -9.82 14.26
C SER A 88 15.22 -11.22 14.34
N LYS A 89 16.45 -11.35 14.84
CA LYS A 89 17.07 -12.64 15.11
C LYS A 89 16.27 -13.48 16.12
N ALA A 90 15.68 -12.84 17.12
CA ALA A 90 14.81 -13.52 18.08
C ALA A 90 13.51 -14.02 17.44
N TRP A 91 12.94 -13.26 16.51
CA TRP A 91 11.72 -13.62 15.77
C TRP A 91 11.96 -14.58 14.60
N GLU A 92 13.17 -14.65 14.06
CA GLU A 92 13.50 -15.53 12.93
C GLU A 92 13.23 -16.99 13.25
N ARG A 93 13.64 -17.45 14.45
CA ARG A 93 13.47 -18.84 14.87
C ARG A 93 12.01 -19.30 14.91
N PRO A 94 11.08 -18.65 15.65
CA PRO A 94 9.68 -19.09 15.71
C PRO A 94 8.98 -19.00 14.35
N ILE A 95 9.29 -17.99 13.52
CA ILE A 95 8.73 -17.87 12.16
C ILE A 95 9.24 -19.02 11.29
N ALA A 96 10.55 -19.25 11.28
CA ALA A 96 11.18 -20.31 10.49
C ALA A 96 10.69 -21.71 10.86
N GLU A 97 10.44 -21.98 12.14
CA GLU A 97 9.88 -23.26 12.60
C GLU A 97 8.51 -23.54 11.98
N VAL A 98 7.61 -22.55 11.97
CA VAL A 98 6.27 -22.72 11.36
C VAL A 98 6.35 -22.79 9.84
N LEU A 99 7.19 -21.95 9.20
CA LEU A 99 7.34 -21.96 7.74
C LEU A 99 7.89 -23.30 7.24
N ARG A 100 8.94 -23.84 7.86
CA ARG A 100 9.56 -25.13 7.45
C ARG A 100 8.64 -26.33 7.67
N GLN A 101 7.70 -26.26 8.61
CA GLN A 101 6.68 -27.30 8.79
C GLN A 101 5.62 -27.28 7.69
N ASN A 102 5.37 -26.11 7.08
CA ASN A 102 4.25 -25.88 6.17
C ASN A 102 4.65 -25.75 4.70
N PHE A 103 5.90 -25.44 4.41
CA PHE A 103 6.42 -25.15 3.08
C PHE A 103 7.72 -25.92 2.82
N SER A 104 7.89 -26.40 1.59
CA SER A 104 9.13 -27.09 1.18
C SER A 104 10.25 -26.12 0.82
N LEU A 105 9.91 -24.92 0.34
CA LEU A 105 10.86 -23.86 0.02
C LEU A 105 10.63 -22.68 0.96
N VAL A 106 11.64 -22.29 1.73
CA VAL A 106 11.58 -21.17 2.68
C VAL A 106 12.86 -20.33 2.53
N GLY A 107 12.70 -19.10 2.06
CA GLY A 107 13.79 -18.18 1.74
C GLY A 107 14.83 -18.79 0.78
N ASP A 108 16.06 -18.31 0.91
CA ASP A 108 17.21 -18.77 0.11
C ASP A 108 17.91 -20.01 0.72
N GLY A 109 17.25 -20.70 1.65
CA GLY A 109 17.79 -21.87 2.37
C GLY A 109 18.80 -21.56 3.48
N THR A 110 19.46 -20.40 3.45
CA THR A 110 20.43 -19.98 4.49
C THR A 110 19.82 -19.05 5.54
N ARG A 111 19.03 -18.06 5.10
CA ARG A 111 18.31 -17.09 5.94
C ARG A 111 16.84 -17.10 5.57
N VAL A 112 15.99 -16.95 6.58
CA VAL A 112 14.53 -16.92 6.36
C VAL A 112 14.03 -15.49 6.23
N LEU A 113 14.61 -14.57 7.00
CA LEU A 113 14.28 -13.15 6.94
C LEU A 113 15.35 -12.37 6.18
N GLU A 114 14.90 -11.57 5.23
CA GLU A 114 15.69 -10.62 4.46
C GLU A 114 15.36 -9.19 4.90
N TRP A 115 16.37 -8.31 4.88
CA TRP A 115 16.20 -6.91 5.30
C TRP A 115 15.76 -6.06 4.11
N ASP A 116 14.57 -5.48 4.20
CA ASP A 116 14.13 -4.44 3.24
C ASP A 116 14.42 -3.04 3.81
N SER A 117 14.21 -2.86 5.11
CA SER A 117 14.53 -1.64 5.86
C SER A 117 15.02 -1.96 7.26
N ALA A 118 15.59 -0.98 7.98
CA ALA A 118 16.03 -1.17 9.37
C ALA A 118 14.89 -1.52 10.35
N ALA A 119 13.63 -1.39 9.92
CA ALA A 119 12.45 -1.75 10.71
C ALA A 119 11.49 -2.72 9.98
N ASP A 120 11.73 -3.05 8.72
CA ASP A 120 10.87 -3.96 7.95
C ASP A 120 11.70 -5.07 7.33
N MET A 121 11.21 -6.30 7.46
CA MET A 121 11.92 -7.50 7.01
C MET A 121 10.97 -8.43 6.31
N LEU A 122 11.44 -9.02 5.23
CA LEU A 122 10.64 -9.84 4.34
C LEU A 122 10.99 -11.30 4.53
N PHE A 123 10.00 -12.17 4.44
CA PHE A 123 10.24 -13.58 4.14
C PHE A 123 9.42 -14.00 2.93
N TYR A 124 9.94 -15.02 2.25
CA TYR A 124 9.27 -15.68 1.15
C TYR A 124 9.24 -17.19 1.39
N ALA A 125 8.12 -17.83 1.07
CA ALA A 125 7.96 -19.27 1.15
C ALA A 125 7.07 -19.79 0.02
N SER A 126 7.37 -20.99 -0.47
CA SER A 126 6.59 -21.66 -1.52
C SER A 126 6.67 -23.19 -1.38
N GLY A 127 5.91 -23.90 -2.22
CA GLY A 127 5.87 -25.37 -2.22
C GLY A 127 4.82 -25.98 -1.30
N ARG A 128 3.74 -25.24 -1.00
CA ARG A 128 2.49 -25.79 -0.44
C ARG A 128 1.49 -26.02 -1.58
N ARG A 129 0.62 -27.04 -1.50
CA ARG A 129 -0.30 -27.43 -2.58
C ARG A 129 -1.25 -26.32 -3.04
N HIS A 130 -1.96 -25.68 -2.11
CA HIS A 130 -3.04 -24.72 -2.40
C HIS A 130 -2.59 -23.25 -2.51
N CYS A 131 -1.28 -23.03 -2.62
CA CYS A 131 -0.68 -21.70 -2.56
C CYS A 131 0.45 -21.61 -3.59
N LYS A 132 0.46 -20.51 -4.35
CA LYS A 132 1.55 -20.20 -5.29
C LYS A 132 2.79 -19.80 -4.50
N PHE A 133 2.63 -18.84 -3.59
CA PHE A 133 3.66 -18.39 -2.66
C PHE A 133 3.02 -17.67 -1.47
N ALA A 134 3.74 -17.69 -0.36
CA ALA A 134 3.48 -16.88 0.81
C ALA A 134 4.64 -15.90 0.98
N GLN A 135 4.32 -14.63 1.17
CA GLN A 135 5.28 -13.61 1.56
C GLN A 135 4.82 -13.01 2.88
N GLY A 136 5.74 -12.42 3.63
CA GLY A 136 5.33 -11.65 4.79
C GLY A 136 6.33 -10.60 5.20
N HIS A 137 5.80 -9.58 5.87
CA HIS A 137 6.47 -8.37 6.30
C HIS A 137 6.46 -8.33 7.82
N LEU A 138 7.65 -8.42 8.43
CA LEU A 138 7.87 -8.25 9.84
C LEU A 138 8.12 -6.75 10.12
N MET A 139 7.04 -6.05 10.43
CA MET A 139 7.06 -4.62 10.73
C MET A 139 7.36 -4.39 12.21
N LEU A 140 8.60 -4.01 12.49
CA LEU A 140 9.05 -3.55 13.80
C LEU A 140 8.86 -2.04 13.93
N LYS A 141 8.94 -1.53 15.17
CA LYS A 141 8.97 -0.08 15.39
C LYS A 141 10.24 0.51 14.79
N ALA A 142 10.11 1.68 14.17
CA ALA A 142 11.23 2.40 13.57
C ALA A 142 12.10 3.11 14.64
N ARG A 143 12.77 2.31 15.49
CA ARG A 143 13.59 2.79 16.62
C ARG A 143 14.75 3.68 16.17
N GLN A 144 15.22 3.49 14.95
CA GLN A 144 16.28 4.30 14.34
C GLN A 144 15.84 5.75 14.04
N ASP A 145 14.54 5.99 13.90
CA ASP A 145 13.97 7.30 13.59
C ASP A 145 13.28 7.89 14.84
N ALA A 146 13.85 8.98 15.36
CA ALA A 146 13.33 9.66 16.53
C ALA A 146 11.92 10.24 16.31
N LEU A 147 11.60 10.71 15.09
CA LEU A 147 10.28 11.26 14.78
C LEU A 147 9.23 10.14 14.72
N ALA A 148 9.59 9.02 14.10
CA ALA A 148 8.72 7.84 14.07
C ALA A 148 8.46 7.30 15.48
N LEU A 149 9.48 7.26 16.35
CA LEU A 149 9.33 6.88 17.75
C LEU A 149 8.39 7.82 18.53
N LEU A 150 8.47 9.14 18.29
CA LEU A 150 7.55 10.10 18.89
C LEU A 150 6.11 9.86 18.44
N ASN A 151 5.90 9.57 17.15
CA ASN A 151 4.58 9.21 16.63
C ASN A 151 4.07 7.89 17.24
N ASP A 152 4.93 6.88 17.35
CA ASP A 152 4.60 5.59 17.96
C ASP A 152 4.23 5.72 19.44
N LEU A 153 4.87 6.64 20.17
CA LEU A 153 4.54 6.95 21.56
C LEU A 153 3.14 7.58 21.69
N ALA A 154 2.76 8.42 20.73
CA ALA A 154 1.44 9.05 20.70
C ALA A 154 0.32 8.09 20.23
N ALA A 155 0.59 7.28 19.20
CA ALA A 155 -0.38 6.39 18.57
C ALA A 155 -0.47 5.00 19.23
N ASN A 156 0.48 4.64 20.09
CA ASN A 156 0.64 3.30 20.67
C ASN A 156 0.64 2.19 19.61
N ASN A 157 1.40 2.41 18.53
CA ASN A 157 1.57 1.41 17.49
C ASN A 157 2.23 0.17 18.08
N GLN A 158 1.79 -1.01 17.63
CA GLN A 158 2.36 -2.30 18.03
C GLN A 158 3.05 -2.92 16.82
N GLU A 159 4.05 -3.75 17.10
CA GLU A 159 4.78 -4.47 16.06
C GLU A 159 3.90 -5.59 15.49
N ARG A 160 4.00 -5.83 14.18
CA ARG A 160 3.08 -6.72 13.46
C ARG A 160 3.84 -7.56 12.44
N LEU A 161 3.32 -8.75 12.19
CA LEU A 161 3.67 -9.60 11.08
C LEU A 161 2.50 -9.62 10.11
N GLU A 162 2.69 -9.05 8.93
CA GLU A 162 1.75 -9.18 7.83
C GLU A 162 2.14 -10.37 6.98
N VAL A 163 1.20 -11.26 6.69
CA VAL A 163 1.40 -12.46 5.87
C VAL A 163 0.43 -12.39 4.71
N GLU A 164 0.95 -12.36 3.50
CA GLU A 164 0.17 -12.42 2.26
C GLU A 164 0.42 -13.76 1.58
N VAL A 165 -0.66 -14.49 1.33
CA VAL A 165 -0.63 -15.78 0.66
C VAL A 165 -1.39 -15.67 -0.66
N ALA A 166 -0.68 -15.86 -1.77
CA ALA A 166 -1.28 -15.95 -3.09
C ALA A 166 -1.83 -17.37 -3.29
N LEU A 167 -3.16 -17.48 -3.33
CA LEU A 167 -3.87 -18.75 -3.48
C LEU A 167 -3.87 -19.21 -4.95
N ASN A 168 -4.11 -20.50 -5.16
CA ASN A 168 -4.34 -21.05 -6.50
C ASN A 168 -5.70 -20.59 -7.03
N ASP A 169 -5.71 -20.02 -8.24
CA ASP A 169 -6.92 -19.43 -8.83
C ASP A 169 -7.97 -20.49 -9.18
N ASP A 170 -7.55 -21.73 -9.47
CA ASP A 170 -8.45 -22.81 -9.90
C ASP A 170 -9.16 -23.50 -8.73
N GLU A 171 -8.48 -23.60 -7.58
CA GLU A 171 -8.95 -24.38 -6.43
C GLU A 171 -9.75 -23.52 -5.44
N ALA A 172 -9.25 -22.32 -5.12
CA ALA A 172 -9.89 -21.44 -4.15
C ALA A 172 -11.26 -20.95 -4.64
N LYS A 173 -12.27 -20.90 -3.76
CA LYS A 173 -13.56 -20.31 -4.12
C LYS A 173 -13.46 -18.78 -4.15
N GLY A 174 -14.18 -18.14 -5.08
CA GLY A 174 -14.20 -16.68 -5.21
C GLY A 174 -15.22 -16.04 -4.28
N PHE A 175 -14.76 -15.38 -3.23
CA PHE A 175 -15.59 -14.58 -2.32
C PHE A 175 -14.71 -13.51 -1.65
N VAL A 176 -15.36 -12.46 -1.11
CA VAL A 176 -14.68 -11.46 -0.28
C VAL A 176 -15.14 -11.57 1.16
N PHE A 177 -14.18 -11.72 2.07
CA PHE A 177 -14.38 -11.76 3.51
C PHE A 177 -13.24 -11.02 4.21
N ALA A 178 -13.56 -10.24 5.25
CA ALA A 178 -12.57 -9.61 6.11
C ALA A 178 -13.05 -9.59 7.56
N ALA A 179 -12.16 -9.95 8.48
CA ALA A 179 -12.32 -9.74 9.91
C ALA A 179 -11.28 -8.71 10.34
N VAL A 180 -11.72 -7.53 10.78
CA VAL A 180 -10.81 -6.40 11.07
C VAL A 180 -11.23 -5.61 12.30
N PRO A 181 -10.32 -4.85 12.95
CA PRO A 181 -10.66 -3.97 14.04
C PRO A 181 -11.65 -2.89 13.59
N ARG A 182 -12.60 -2.55 14.44
CA ARG A 182 -13.63 -1.54 14.19
C ARG A 182 -13.05 -0.15 13.88
N LYS A 183 -11.86 0.16 14.40
CA LYS A 183 -11.13 1.40 14.10
C LYS A 183 -10.66 1.45 12.65
N ARG A 184 -10.27 0.31 12.07
CA ARG A 184 -9.75 0.21 10.70
C ARG A 184 -10.85 -0.05 9.67
N SER A 185 -11.99 -0.62 10.06
CA SER A 185 -13.05 -1.04 9.11
C SER A 185 -13.47 0.06 8.13
N LYS A 186 -13.67 1.30 8.61
CA LYS A 186 -14.05 2.44 7.75
C LYS A 186 -12.94 2.87 6.79
N ALA A 187 -11.70 2.89 7.26
CA ALA A 187 -10.54 3.21 6.42
C ALA A 187 -10.37 2.13 5.35
N LEU A 188 -10.49 0.86 5.72
CA LEU A 188 -10.38 -0.27 4.81
C LEU A 188 -11.45 -0.24 3.70
N SER A 189 -12.71 0.05 4.04
CA SER A 189 -13.79 0.21 3.05
C SER A 189 -13.64 1.44 2.14
N ARG A 190 -12.74 2.37 2.46
CA ARG A 190 -12.40 3.51 1.59
C ARG A 190 -11.17 3.21 0.75
N ASP A 191 -10.15 2.63 1.37
CA ASP A 191 -8.82 2.47 0.79
C ASP A 191 -8.75 1.24 -0.14
N ARG A 192 -9.56 0.20 0.12
CA ARG A 192 -9.60 -1.01 -0.71
C ARG A 192 -10.88 -1.13 -1.52
N TYR A 193 -10.73 -1.27 -2.83
CA TYR A 193 -11.80 -1.39 -3.81
C TYR A 193 -12.61 -2.69 -3.67
N ASP A 194 -11.93 -3.81 -3.43
CA ASP A 194 -12.55 -5.13 -3.26
C ASP A 194 -13.59 -5.12 -2.13
N ILE A 195 -13.20 -4.65 -0.95
CA ILE A 195 -14.06 -4.59 0.23
C ILE A 195 -15.17 -3.56 0.05
N ALA A 196 -14.87 -2.39 -0.54
CA ALA A 196 -15.86 -1.35 -0.79
C ALA A 196 -16.99 -1.82 -1.72
N THR A 197 -16.65 -2.65 -2.71
CA THR A 197 -17.56 -3.07 -3.77
C THR A 197 -18.37 -4.30 -3.38
N PHE A 198 -17.74 -5.30 -2.78
CA PHE A 198 -18.35 -6.63 -2.60
C PHE A 198 -18.79 -6.93 -1.17
N ALA A 199 -18.10 -6.41 -0.15
CA ALA A 199 -18.34 -6.81 1.23
C ALA A 199 -19.24 -5.82 2.00
N LYS A 200 -20.08 -6.35 2.90
CA LYS A 200 -20.92 -5.56 3.81
C LYS A 200 -20.64 -5.93 5.26
N ALA A 201 -20.82 -4.97 6.16
CA ALA A 201 -20.64 -5.21 7.59
C ALA A 201 -21.70 -6.19 8.11
N VAL A 202 -21.22 -7.26 8.75
CA VAL A 202 -22.03 -8.29 9.40
C VAL A 202 -21.73 -8.28 10.89
N SER A 203 -22.77 -8.25 11.71
CA SER A 203 -22.67 -8.42 13.15
C SER A 203 -22.83 -9.90 13.51
N SER A 204 -22.01 -10.39 14.43
CA SER A 204 -22.10 -11.75 14.97
C SER A 204 -21.71 -11.74 16.44
N ASP A 205 -22.44 -12.48 17.27
CA ASP A 205 -22.15 -12.62 18.71
C ASP A 205 -20.90 -13.49 18.98
N LYS A 206 -20.46 -14.26 17.98
CA LYS A 206 -19.25 -15.11 18.08
C LYS A 206 -17.95 -14.31 18.03
N VAL A 207 -18.01 -13.02 17.72
CA VAL A 207 -16.83 -12.17 17.53
C VAL A 207 -16.88 -10.98 18.49
N PRO A 208 -15.77 -10.61 19.15
CA PRO A 208 -15.76 -9.49 20.09
C PRO A 208 -16.15 -8.15 19.44
N GLN A 209 -16.81 -7.26 20.20
CA GLN A 209 -17.29 -5.95 19.72
C GLN A 209 -16.20 -5.01 19.16
N ARG A 210 -14.92 -5.29 19.47
CA ARG A 210 -13.76 -4.55 18.94
C ARG A 210 -13.48 -4.85 17.47
N MET A 211 -13.98 -5.98 16.96
CA MET A 211 -13.83 -6.44 15.59
C MET A 211 -15.13 -6.23 14.81
N VAL A 212 -15.01 -6.12 13.50
CA VAL A 212 -16.13 -6.06 12.55
C VAL A 212 -15.85 -7.08 11.45
N LEU A 213 -16.86 -7.89 11.14
CA LEU A 213 -16.81 -8.77 9.98
C LEU A 213 -17.38 -8.02 8.78
N LEU A 214 -16.67 -8.06 7.66
CA LEU A 214 -17.10 -7.58 6.36
C LEU A 214 -17.20 -8.82 5.47
N SER A 215 -18.40 -9.16 5.03
CA SER A 215 -18.61 -10.38 4.24
C SER A 215 -19.57 -10.10 3.12
N GLU A 216 -19.36 -10.78 1.99
CA GLU A 216 -20.26 -10.73 0.86
C GLU A 216 -21.51 -11.62 1.08
N HIS A 217 -21.37 -12.75 1.78
CA HIS A 217 -22.47 -13.70 1.98
C HIS A 217 -22.42 -14.38 3.35
N ALA A 218 -23.59 -14.59 3.97
CA ALA A 218 -23.70 -15.16 5.32
C ALA A 218 -23.18 -16.60 5.42
N ASP A 219 -23.40 -17.42 4.37
CA ASP A 219 -22.91 -18.82 4.30
C ASP A 219 -21.39 -18.92 4.48
N VAL A 220 -20.64 -18.02 3.81
CA VAL A 220 -19.18 -17.91 3.94
C VAL A 220 -18.81 -17.55 5.38
N THR A 221 -19.51 -16.56 5.96
CA THR A 221 -19.26 -16.10 7.32
C THR A 221 -19.45 -17.23 8.34
N SER A 222 -20.53 -18.02 8.26
CA SER A 222 -20.76 -19.12 9.19
C SER A 222 -19.65 -20.17 9.13
N GLN A 223 -19.28 -20.61 7.93
CA GLN A 223 -18.26 -21.65 7.75
C GLN A 223 -16.88 -21.18 8.24
N LEU A 224 -16.52 -19.92 8.00
CA LEU A 224 -15.28 -19.34 8.50
C LEU A 224 -15.28 -19.16 10.02
N LEU A 225 -16.40 -18.81 10.63
CA LEU A 225 -16.45 -18.71 12.09
C LEU A 225 -16.38 -20.08 12.76
N ASP A 226 -17.00 -21.09 12.16
CA ASP A 226 -17.04 -22.46 12.69
C ASP A 226 -15.71 -23.21 12.56
N CYS A 227 -14.79 -22.74 11.70
CA CYS A 227 -13.46 -23.35 11.53
C CYS A 227 -12.42 -22.95 12.59
N GLY A 228 -12.85 -22.29 13.67
CA GLY A 228 -11.99 -21.84 14.77
C GLY A 228 -11.52 -20.39 14.66
N LEU A 229 -11.94 -19.66 13.62
CA LEU A 229 -11.59 -18.23 13.48
C LEU A 229 -12.14 -17.40 14.65
N SER A 230 -13.35 -17.71 15.14
CA SER A 230 -13.92 -17.00 16.29
C SER A 230 -13.03 -17.09 17.52
N GLU A 231 -12.41 -18.24 17.77
CA GLU A 231 -11.53 -18.46 18.91
C GLU A 231 -10.21 -17.67 18.77
N LYS A 232 -9.63 -17.66 17.57
CA LYS A 232 -8.40 -16.89 17.31
C LYS A 232 -8.62 -15.38 17.32
N LEU A 233 -9.85 -14.93 17.06
CA LEU A 233 -10.26 -13.54 17.17
C LEU A 233 -10.77 -13.18 18.57
N ALA A 234 -11.15 -14.15 19.39
CA ALA A 234 -11.69 -13.95 20.74
C ALA A 234 -10.59 -13.83 21.80
N GLY A 235 -10.89 -13.12 22.88
CA GLY A 235 -9.96 -12.91 24.00
C GLY A 235 -9.07 -11.67 23.83
N ASP A 236 -8.73 -11.02 24.93
CA ASP A 236 -7.97 -9.76 24.89
C ASP A 236 -6.51 -9.93 24.44
N ASP A 237 -5.98 -11.15 24.60
CA ASP A 237 -4.65 -11.52 24.14
C ASP A 237 -4.62 -12.16 22.74
N ALA A 238 -5.70 -12.03 21.97
CA ALA A 238 -5.72 -12.49 20.58
C ALA A 238 -4.62 -11.80 19.77
N LEU A 239 -3.76 -12.60 19.14
CA LEU A 239 -2.66 -12.10 18.32
C LEU A 239 -3.10 -11.83 16.88
N LEU A 240 -4.13 -12.51 16.38
CA LEU A 240 -4.68 -12.27 15.05
C LEU A 240 -5.49 -10.97 15.07
N GLU A 241 -4.97 -9.91 14.43
CA GLU A 241 -5.64 -8.62 14.36
C GLU A 241 -6.56 -8.54 13.15
N GLU A 242 -6.08 -8.99 12.00
CA GLU A 242 -6.80 -8.89 10.74
C GLU A 242 -6.67 -10.17 9.93
N LEU A 243 -7.75 -10.56 9.27
CA LEU A 243 -7.76 -11.62 8.26
C LEU A 243 -8.63 -11.16 7.10
N ILE A 244 -8.08 -11.09 5.91
CA ILE A 244 -8.74 -10.66 4.68
C ILE A 244 -8.55 -11.78 3.66
N ILE A 245 -9.64 -12.24 3.07
CA ILE A 245 -9.69 -13.20 1.97
C ILE A 245 -10.41 -12.49 0.84
N SER A 246 -9.75 -12.35 -0.31
CA SER A 246 -10.30 -11.62 -1.45
C SER A 246 -9.91 -12.32 -2.75
N ASP A 247 -10.86 -12.36 -3.69
CA ASP A 247 -10.66 -12.82 -5.06
C ASP A 247 -10.48 -11.67 -6.06
N SER A 248 -10.46 -10.43 -5.54
CA SER A 248 -10.45 -9.20 -6.31
C SER A 248 -9.28 -8.30 -5.90
N PRO A 249 -8.80 -7.45 -6.81
CA PRO A 249 -7.67 -6.56 -6.51
C PRO A 249 -8.03 -5.54 -5.42
N ALA A 250 -7.04 -5.24 -4.57
CA ALA A 250 -7.18 -4.25 -3.52
C ALA A 250 -7.37 -2.83 -4.08
N GLU A 251 -6.68 -2.51 -5.17
CA GLU A 251 -6.80 -1.24 -5.88
C GLU A 251 -7.79 -1.36 -7.04
N LYS A 252 -8.42 -0.24 -7.39
CA LYS A 252 -9.37 -0.19 -8.49
C LYS A 252 -8.62 -0.40 -9.81
N PRO A 253 -8.98 -1.40 -10.63
CA PRO A 253 -8.35 -1.59 -11.93
C PRO A 253 -8.60 -0.40 -12.86
N ASP A 254 -7.56 0.02 -13.59
CA ASP A 254 -7.69 1.05 -14.63
C ASP A 254 -8.23 0.48 -15.96
N SER A 255 -7.98 -0.81 -16.20
CA SER A 255 -8.36 -1.50 -17.42
C SER A 255 -9.31 -2.66 -17.15
N HIS A 256 -10.04 -3.06 -18.19
CA HIS A 256 -10.87 -4.26 -18.17
C HIS A 256 -10.04 -5.56 -18.12
N ASP A 257 -8.83 -5.55 -18.70
CA ASP A 257 -7.96 -6.72 -18.75
C ASP A 257 -7.00 -6.70 -17.55
N PHE A 258 -7.47 -7.19 -16.42
CA PHE A 258 -6.67 -7.35 -15.20
C PHE A 258 -6.78 -8.77 -14.68
N LYS A 259 -5.67 -9.26 -14.10
CA LYS A 259 -5.61 -10.58 -13.51
C LYS A 259 -6.29 -10.55 -12.15
N ARG A 260 -7.23 -11.47 -11.94
CA ARG A 260 -7.87 -11.69 -10.64
C ARG A 260 -7.02 -12.66 -9.85
N GLU A 261 -6.38 -12.17 -8.81
CA GLU A 261 -5.55 -13.00 -7.94
C GLU A 261 -6.29 -13.22 -6.63
N LYS A 262 -6.43 -14.49 -6.24
CA LYS A 262 -7.02 -14.86 -4.95
C LYS A 262 -5.95 -14.75 -3.89
N LYS A 263 -6.20 -13.94 -2.86
CA LYS A 263 -5.22 -13.62 -1.83
C LYS A 263 -5.84 -13.77 -0.44
N LEU A 264 -5.04 -14.32 0.47
CA LEU A 264 -5.30 -14.33 1.90
C LEU A 264 -4.24 -13.46 2.57
N THR A 265 -4.67 -12.37 3.20
CA THR A 265 -3.81 -11.47 3.97
C THR A 265 -4.17 -11.59 5.45
N ALA A 266 -3.19 -11.85 6.30
CA ALA A 266 -3.36 -11.90 7.75
C ALA A 266 -2.38 -10.94 8.42
N VAL A 267 -2.84 -10.23 9.44
CA VAL A 267 -1.99 -9.36 10.27
C VAL A 267 -1.99 -9.91 11.68
N ILE A 268 -0.81 -10.30 12.16
CA ILE A 268 -0.58 -10.87 13.48
C ILE A 268 0.21 -9.86 14.31
N ARG A 269 -0.29 -9.49 15.48
CA ARG A 269 0.44 -8.68 16.46
C ARG A 269 1.60 -9.49 17.04
N LEU A 270 2.77 -8.88 17.15
CA LEU A 270 3.91 -9.47 17.84
C LEU A 270 3.79 -9.24 19.35
N PRO A 271 3.66 -10.30 20.17
CA PRO A 271 3.66 -10.16 21.62
C PRO A 271 5.08 -9.93 22.16
N GLN A 272 5.20 -9.69 23.47
CA GLN A 272 6.50 -9.69 24.12
C GLN A 272 7.15 -11.09 24.05
N LEU A 273 8.47 -11.12 23.87
CA LEU A 273 9.27 -12.35 23.81
C LEU A 273 9.21 -13.09 25.15
N SER A 274 8.39 -14.13 25.20
CA SER A 274 8.21 -15.07 26.32
C SER A 274 7.79 -16.42 25.73
N ASP A 275 8.17 -17.53 26.34
CA ASP A 275 7.92 -18.87 25.79
C ASP A 275 6.43 -19.14 25.54
N ALA A 276 5.56 -18.72 26.47
CA ALA A 276 4.10 -18.84 26.32
C ALA A 276 3.56 -18.02 25.14
N ASN A 277 4.07 -16.80 24.96
CA ASN A 277 3.68 -15.91 23.87
C ASN A 277 4.19 -16.39 22.51
N LEU A 278 5.42 -16.93 22.48
CA LEU A 278 6.00 -17.53 21.29
C LEU A 278 5.21 -18.75 20.84
N GLN A 279 4.77 -19.59 21.78
CA GLN A 279 3.90 -20.72 21.47
C GLN A 279 2.57 -20.26 20.87
N ARG A 280 1.89 -19.28 21.50
CA ARG A 280 0.65 -18.70 20.98
C ARG A 280 0.83 -18.07 19.59
N PHE A 281 1.96 -17.42 19.36
CA PHE A 281 2.31 -16.88 18.05
C PHE A 281 2.43 -17.98 17.00
N ARG A 282 3.17 -19.07 17.29
CA ARG A 282 3.32 -20.21 16.37
C ARG A 282 1.98 -20.83 16.01
N GLU A 283 1.11 -21.03 17.00
CA GLU A 283 -0.25 -21.55 16.79
C GLU A 283 -1.11 -20.61 15.94
N THR A 284 -0.94 -19.29 16.10
CA THR A 284 -1.67 -18.29 15.31
C THR A 284 -1.18 -18.27 13.86
N LEU A 285 0.14 -18.31 13.65
CA LEU A 285 0.73 -18.37 12.31
C LEU A 285 0.41 -19.69 11.61
N ALA A 286 0.46 -20.82 12.32
CA ALA A 286 0.03 -22.12 11.80
C ALA A 286 -1.46 -22.12 11.44
N PHE A 287 -2.31 -21.45 12.22
CA PHE A 287 -3.72 -21.28 11.90
C PHE A 287 -3.93 -20.50 10.60
N VAL A 288 -3.15 -19.43 10.34
CA VAL A 288 -3.20 -18.70 9.06
C VAL A 288 -2.92 -19.63 7.87
N PHE A 289 -1.94 -20.53 8.00
CA PHE A 289 -1.68 -21.51 6.94
C PHE A 289 -2.73 -22.62 6.86
N TYR A 290 -3.34 -23.02 7.97
CA TYR A 290 -4.51 -23.89 7.95
C TYR A 290 -5.70 -23.25 7.19
N MET A 291 -5.89 -21.93 7.34
CA MET A 291 -6.94 -21.20 6.62
C MET A 291 -6.76 -21.27 5.09
N VAL A 292 -5.54 -21.38 4.60
CA VAL A 292 -5.27 -21.56 3.16
C VAL A 292 -5.93 -22.84 2.65
N ASP A 293 -5.72 -23.96 3.35
CA ASP A 293 -6.30 -25.25 2.95
C ASP A 293 -7.82 -25.23 3.16
N PHE A 294 -8.29 -24.62 4.26
CA PHE A 294 -9.72 -24.52 4.55
C PHE A 294 -10.47 -23.70 3.50
N VAL A 295 -9.91 -22.59 3.01
CA VAL A 295 -10.52 -21.75 1.97
C VAL A 295 -10.58 -22.47 0.62
N CYS A 296 -9.61 -23.32 0.32
CA CYS A 296 -9.54 -24.08 -0.92
C CYS A 296 -10.45 -25.31 -0.93
N GLU A 297 -10.42 -26.12 0.14
CA GLU A 297 -11.13 -27.41 0.20
C GLU A 297 -12.29 -27.44 1.20
N GLY A 298 -12.15 -26.75 2.33
CA GLY A 298 -13.10 -26.82 3.45
C GLY A 298 -14.40 -26.05 3.23
N ILE A 299 -14.39 -25.00 2.40
CA ILE A 299 -15.57 -24.16 2.16
C ILE A 299 -16.46 -24.78 1.07
N ALA A 300 -17.64 -25.23 1.48
CA ALA A 300 -18.67 -25.77 0.61
C ALA A 300 -19.76 -24.72 0.37
N LEU A 301 -19.63 -23.94 -0.70
CA LEU A 301 -20.65 -22.96 -1.09
C LEU A 301 -21.82 -23.62 -1.81
N ARG A 302 -23.05 -23.22 -1.45
CA ARG A 302 -24.25 -23.64 -2.17
C ARG A 302 -24.20 -23.15 -3.63
N PRO A 303 -24.73 -23.92 -4.60
CA PRO A 303 -24.74 -23.51 -6.01
C PRO A 303 -25.44 -22.16 -6.24
N GLU A 304 -26.46 -21.84 -5.44
CA GLU A 304 -27.14 -20.54 -5.48
C GLU A 304 -26.20 -19.40 -5.07
N THR A 305 -25.42 -19.59 -4.00
CA THR A 305 -24.43 -18.62 -3.52
C THR A 305 -23.36 -18.41 -4.58
N VAL A 306 -22.82 -19.48 -5.18
CA VAL A 306 -21.83 -19.36 -6.28
C VAL A 306 -22.39 -18.53 -7.44
N ARG A 307 -23.65 -18.73 -7.83
CA ARG A 307 -24.30 -17.94 -8.89
C ARG A 307 -24.46 -16.46 -8.51
N LYS A 308 -24.86 -16.18 -7.27
CA LYS A 308 -25.00 -14.80 -6.75
C LYS A 308 -23.65 -14.09 -6.72
N LEU A 309 -22.64 -14.78 -6.21
CA LEU A 309 -21.26 -14.31 -6.19
C LEU A 309 -20.79 -13.99 -7.61
N GLY A 310 -20.92 -14.92 -8.56
CA GLY A 310 -20.57 -14.70 -9.97
C GLY A 310 -21.26 -13.48 -10.58
N LYS A 311 -22.58 -13.35 -10.39
CA LYS A 311 -23.35 -12.22 -10.88
C LYS A 311 -22.87 -10.87 -10.32
N ALA A 312 -22.51 -10.83 -9.03
CA ALA A 312 -21.97 -9.61 -8.41
C ALA A 312 -20.65 -9.16 -9.08
N ARG A 313 -19.79 -10.10 -9.49
CA ARG A 313 -18.57 -9.79 -10.26
C ARG A 313 -18.92 -9.29 -11.64
N ASP A 314 -19.82 -9.97 -12.34
CA ASP A 314 -20.23 -9.58 -13.70
C ASP A 314 -20.80 -8.16 -13.70
N ASP A 315 -21.65 -7.82 -12.73
CA ASP A 315 -22.23 -6.49 -12.59
C ASP A 315 -21.18 -5.43 -12.24
N ALA A 316 -20.21 -5.74 -11.35
CA ALA A 316 -19.12 -4.83 -11.00
C ALA A 316 -18.18 -4.55 -12.18
N PHE A 317 -17.88 -5.57 -12.99
CA PHE A 317 -16.95 -5.47 -14.10
C PHE A 317 -17.58 -5.05 -15.44
N LYS A 318 -18.91 -5.03 -15.52
CA LYS A 318 -19.65 -4.62 -16.72
C LYS A 318 -19.32 -3.19 -17.16
N GLU A 319 -19.21 -2.26 -16.23
CA GLU A 319 -18.87 -0.88 -16.57
C GLU A 319 -17.44 -0.76 -17.12
N PHE A 320 -16.49 -1.52 -16.58
CA PHE A 320 -15.14 -1.56 -17.13
C PHE A 320 -15.12 -2.16 -18.55
N ALA A 321 -15.91 -3.20 -18.80
CA ALA A 321 -16.07 -3.77 -20.14
C ALA A 321 -16.62 -2.73 -21.12
N ARG A 322 -17.67 -1.99 -20.72
CA ARG A 322 -18.29 -0.93 -21.54
C ARG A 322 -17.32 0.21 -21.85
N MET A 323 -16.57 0.66 -20.84
CA MET A 323 -15.55 1.71 -21.02
C MET A 323 -14.44 1.23 -21.97
N ALA A 324 -13.94 0.00 -21.80
CA ALA A 324 -12.92 -0.56 -22.68
C ALA A 324 -13.40 -0.73 -24.13
N GLU A 325 -14.66 -1.12 -24.35
CA GLU A 325 -15.26 -1.18 -25.68
C GLU A 325 -15.35 0.20 -26.32
N HIS A 326 -15.75 1.21 -25.54
CA HIS A 326 -15.82 2.60 -26.00
C HIS A 326 -14.44 3.13 -26.41
N GLU A 327 -13.42 2.95 -25.57
CA GLU A 327 -12.04 3.34 -25.86
C GLU A 327 -11.49 2.65 -27.12
N LYS A 328 -11.77 1.35 -27.29
CA LYS A 328 -11.39 0.61 -28.51
C LYS A 328 -12.08 1.18 -29.75
N GLN A 329 -13.37 1.50 -29.67
CA GLN A 329 -14.11 2.10 -30.78
C GLN A 329 -13.56 3.49 -31.14
N GLU A 330 -13.22 4.31 -30.15
CA GLU A 330 -12.61 5.62 -30.38
C GLU A 330 -11.20 5.51 -30.98
N ALA A 331 -10.36 4.58 -30.50
CA ALA A 331 -9.04 4.33 -31.06
C ALA A 331 -9.11 3.86 -32.51
N LEU A 332 -10.04 2.95 -32.84
CA LEU A 332 -10.30 2.53 -34.21
C LEU A 332 -10.82 3.69 -35.08
N ALA A 333 -11.69 4.54 -34.54
CA ALA A 333 -12.17 5.72 -35.26
C ALA A 333 -11.04 6.73 -35.53
N LYS A 334 -10.17 6.99 -34.54
CA LYS A 334 -9.00 7.88 -34.67
C LYS A 334 -8.00 7.36 -35.69
N THR A 335 -7.63 6.09 -35.62
CA THR A 335 -6.70 5.48 -36.59
C THR A 335 -7.26 5.46 -38.01
N LEU A 336 -8.56 5.21 -38.18
CA LEU A 336 -9.23 5.31 -39.48
C LEU A 336 -9.27 6.75 -40.00
N ALA A 337 -9.52 7.73 -39.13
CA ALA A 337 -9.54 9.14 -39.49
C ALA A 337 -8.13 9.64 -39.88
N GLU A 338 -7.09 9.24 -39.15
CA GLU A 338 -5.71 9.57 -39.45
C GLU A 338 -5.24 8.96 -40.77
N LYS A 339 -5.53 7.68 -41.01
CA LYS A 339 -5.25 7.03 -42.31
C LYS A 339 -5.92 7.78 -43.46
N ARG A 340 -7.18 8.19 -43.30
CA ARG A 340 -7.88 8.99 -44.32
C ARG A 340 -7.24 10.37 -44.52
N ARG A 341 -6.76 11.01 -43.45
CA ARG A 341 -6.06 12.30 -43.56
C ARG A 341 -4.77 12.17 -44.35
N ILE A 342 -3.96 11.14 -44.05
CA ILE A 342 -2.72 10.85 -44.78
C ILE A 342 -3.01 10.53 -46.26
N GLU A 343 -4.01 9.69 -46.55
CA GLU A 343 -4.42 9.39 -47.92
C GLU A 343 -4.83 10.66 -48.70
N LEU A 344 -5.55 11.60 -48.06
CA LEU A 344 -5.94 12.86 -48.67
C LEU A 344 -4.74 13.79 -48.93
N GLU A 345 -3.78 13.85 -48.01
CA GLU A 345 -2.54 14.62 -48.17
C GLU A 345 -1.65 14.04 -49.29
N GLU A 346 -1.60 12.72 -49.44
CA GLU A 346 -0.91 12.05 -50.54
C GLU A 346 -1.56 12.35 -51.89
N VAL A 347 -2.90 12.31 -51.96
CA VAL A 347 -3.67 12.66 -53.17
C VAL A 347 -3.47 14.11 -53.57
N GLY A 348 -3.32 15.02 -52.59
CA GLY A 348 -2.99 16.42 -52.83
C GLY A 348 -1.65 16.63 -53.55
N LYS A 349 -0.68 15.73 -53.34
CA LYS A 349 0.67 15.76 -53.95
C LYS A 349 0.74 15.12 -55.34
N MET A 350 -0.30 14.40 -55.80
CA MET A 350 -0.31 13.72 -57.12
C MET A 350 -0.65 14.66 -58.28
N SER A 351 -0.30 14.26 -59.52
CA SER A 351 -0.61 15.04 -60.74
C SER A 351 -2.12 15.11 -61.05
N PRO A 352 -2.59 16.10 -61.85
CA PRO A 352 -4.03 16.33 -62.10
C PRO A 352 -4.78 15.13 -62.70
N GLU A 353 -4.13 14.34 -63.55
CA GLU A 353 -4.73 13.15 -64.18
C GLU A 353 -4.85 11.96 -63.22
N GLN A 354 -3.85 11.80 -62.33
CA GLN A 354 -3.86 10.75 -61.30
C GLN A 354 -4.93 11.02 -60.24
N ARG A 355 -5.16 12.29 -59.92
CA ARG A 355 -6.21 12.75 -58.99
C ARG A 355 -7.62 12.40 -59.48
N ARG A 356 -7.93 12.66 -60.76
CA ARG A 356 -9.22 12.33 -61.38
C ARG A 356 -9.51 10.82 -61.36
N LYS A 357 -8.49 9.98 -61.65
CA LYS A 357 -8.62 8.51 -61.57
C LYS A 357 -8.86 8.03 -60.13
N TRP A 358 -8.24 8.65 -59.14
CA TRP A 358 -8.44 8.33 -57.73
C TRP A 358 -9.86 8.71 -57.26
N GLU A 359 -10.33 9.91 -57.59
CA GLU A 359 -11.68 10.40 -57.28
C GLU A 359 -12.78 9.54 -57.90
N GLU A 360 -12.65 9.14 -59.17
CA GLU A 360 -13.62 8.23 -59.82
C GLU A 360 -13.65 6.85 -59.17
N LYS A 361 -12.49 6.33 -58.75
CA LYS A 361 -12.37 5.04 -58.07
C LYS A 361 -12.96 5.12 -56.65
N ASP A 362 -12.76 6.22 -55.93
CA ASP A 362 -13.37 6.42 -54.62
C ASP A 362 -14.89 6.61 -54.71
N ARG A 363 -15.38 7.40 -55.67
CA ARG A 363 -16.82 7.55 -55.95
C ARG A 363 -17.50 6.20 -56.20
N LYS A 364 -16.88 5.32 -57.00
CA LYS A 364 -17.37 3.95 -57.21
C LYS A 364 -17.34 3.11 -55.93
N ARG A 365 -16.34 3.27 -55.06
CA ARG A 365 -16.26 2.58 -53.75
C ARG A 365 -17.34 3.06 -52.78
N GLN A 366 -17.62 4.36 -52.73
CA GLN A 366 -18.66 4.94 -51.89
C GLN A 366 -20.07 4.48 -52.33
N LEU A 367 -20.36 4.54 -53.64
CA LEU A 367 -21.63 4.04 -54.18
C LEU A 367 -21.87 2.56 -53.86
N LYS A 368 -20.83 1.72 -53.96
CA LYS A 368 -20.92 0.30 -53.55
C LYS A 368 -21.15 0.12 -52.04
N LYS A 369 -20.51 0.94 -51.18
CA LYS A 369 -20.75 0.92 -49.73
C LYS A 369 -22.18 1.33 -49.38
N GLU A 370 -22.72 2.35 -50.06
CA GLU A 370 -24.09 2.82 -49.84
C GLU A 370 -25.14 1.80 -50.32
N GLN A 371 -24.92 1.20 -51.50
CA GLN A 371 -25.77 0.13 -52.01
C GLN A 371 -25.78 -1.07 -51.05
N GLY A 372 -24.61 -1.48 -50.53
CA GLY A 372 -24.50 -2.57 -49.55
C GLY A 372 -25.20 -2.27 -48.21
N LYS A 373 -25.20 -1.02 -47.75
CA LYS A 373 -25.94 -0.60 -46.55
C LYS A 373 -27.47 -0.62 -46.76
N ARG A 374 -27.96 -0.23 -47.95
CA ARG A 374 -29.39 -0.27 -48.28
C ARG A 374 -29.94 -1.69 -48.30
N VAL A 375 -29.20 -2.64 -48.88
CA VAL A 375 -29.61 -4.07 -48.94
C VAL A 375 -29.70 -4.71 -47.55
N ARG A 376 -28.79 -4.36 -46.62
CA ARG A 376 -28.78 -4.88 -45.25
C ARG A 376 -29.89 -4.34 -44.34
N ARG A 377 -30.59 -3.27 -44.74
CA ARG A 377 -31.66 -2.62 -43.96
C ARG A 377 -33.08 -3.11 -44.33
N VAL A 378 -33.20 -3.80 -45.46
CA VAL A 378 -34.48 -4.28 -46.03
C VAL A 378 -34.70 -5.78 -45.74
N ARG A 379 -33.66 -6.46 -45.24
CA ARG A 379 -33.69 -7.82 -44.71
C ARG A 379 -33.71 -7.76 -43.20
#